data_AF-A0A1D8UU59-F1
#
_entry.id   AF-A0A1D8UU59-F1
#
_cell.length_a   1.000
_cell.length_b   1.000
_cell.length_c   1.000
_cell.angle_alpha   90.00
_cell.angle_beta   90.00
_cell.angle_gamma   90.00
#
_symmetry.space_group_name_H-M   'P 1'
#
loop_
_entity.id
_entity.type
_entity.pdbx_description
1 polymer ?
#
loop_
_entity_poly.entity_id
_entity_poly.type
_entity_poly.pdbx_seq_one_letter_code
_entity_poly.pdbx_strand_id
1 'polypeptide(L)'
;MISKKFICALALAAAPSLVAVGFAQAGPPNGGGHHEFFHGPMPMLIGVDLTKQQKKQLHEIFKDHRGEMRAQWQQEREIDRQISALLLSDGAIDKAKLAALFKQKDMLHEHDDQDMIDDAVKVHDILTPEQRAKARATQEKLESLHEQIEELVKPPHGDEGEPTP
;
A
#
# COMPACT_ATOMS: atom_id res chain seq x y z
N MET A 1 -80.01 -3.82 -0.07
CA MET A 1 -79.92 -3.69 -1.55
C MET A 1 -78.45 -3.87 -1.91
N ILE A 2 -78.01 -5.04 -2.42
CA ILE A 2 -77.93 -5.41 -3.86
C ILE A 2 -76.95 -4.44 -4.57
N SER A 3 -75.87 -4.80 -5.28
CA SER A 3 -75.36 -6.06 -5.79
C SER A 3 -74.09 -5.80 -6.65
N LYS A 4 -73.21 -6.82 -6.70
CA LYS A 4 -72.39 -7.35 -7.82
C LYS A 4 -71.77 -6.44 -8.91
N LYS A 5 -70.45 -6.64 -9.05
CA LYS A 5 -69.63 -7.06 -10.23
C LYS A 5 -69.78 -6.27 -11.54
N PHE A 6 -68.66 -5.88 -12.17
CA PHE A 6 -68.37 -6.19 -13.58
C PHE A 6 -66.85 -6.14 -13.88
N ILE A 7 -66.43 -7.08 -14.72
CA ILE A 7 -65.09 -7.34 -15.26
C ILE A 7 -64.93 -6.52 -16.55
N CYS A 8 -63.74 -5.98 -16.83
CA CYS A 8 -63.26 -5.75 -18.19
C CYS A 8 -61.76 -5.98 -18.26
N ALA A 9 -61.38 -6.97 -19.07
CA ALA A 9 -60.02 -7.27 -19.46
C ALA A 9 -59.52 -6.25 -20.50
N LEU A 10 -58.26 -5.85 -20.41
CA LEU A 10 -57.50 -5.42 -21.58
C LEU A 10 -56.08 -5.96 -21.45
N ALA A 11 -55.76 -6.92 -22.31
CA ALA A 11 -54.41 -7.43 -22.50
C ALA A 11 -53.60 -6.40 -23.30
N LEU A 12 -52.42 -6.03 -22.82
CA LEU A 12 -51.38 -5.48 -23.67
C LEU A 12 -50.09 -6.25 -23.39
N ALA A 13 -49.72 -7.07 -24.38
CA ALA A 13 -48.47 -7.80 -24.41
C ALA A 13 -47.31 -6.81 -24.53
N ALA A 14 -46.44 -6.76 -23.52
CA ALA A 14 -45.12 -6.13 -23.62
C ALA A 14 -44.08 -7.23 -23.42
N ALA A 15 -43.37 -7.57 -24.50
CA ALA A 15 -42.26 -8.50 -24.48
C ALA A 15 -41.14 -7.97 -23.57
N PRO A 16 -40.62 -8.75 -22.60
CA PRO A 16 -39.40 -8.36 -21.91
C PRO A 16 -38.21 -8.65 -22.83
N SER A 17 -37.64 -7.60 -23.41
CA SER A 17 -36.29 -7.65 -23.97
C SER A 17 -35.32 -8.00 -22.84
N LEU A 18 -34.87 -9.24 -22.80
CA LEU A 18 -33.75 -9.66 -21.95
C LEU A 18 -32.48 -8.97 -22.44
N VAL A 19 -32.18 -7.80 -21.89
CA VAL A 19 -30.85 -7.22 -21.98
C VAL A 19 -29.96 -8.05 -21.07
N ALA A 20 -29.20 -8.96 -21.66
CA ALA A 20 -28.13 -9.67 -21.00
C ALA A 20 -27.08 -8.63 -20.56
N VAL A 21 -27.15 -8.22 -19.29
CA VAL A 21 -26.06 -7.48 -18.66
C VAL A 21 -24.90 -8.45 -18.53
N GLY A 22 -23.96 -8.37 -19.48
CA GLY A 22 -22.68 -9.06 -19.38
C GLY A 22 -21.95 -8.53 -18.16
N PHE A 23 -21.93 -9.31 -17.08
CA PHE A 23 -20.96 -9.13 -16.02
C PHE A 23 -19.60 -9.40 -16.64
N ALA A 24 -18.88 -8.33 -17.00
CA ALA A 24 -17.45 -8.40 -17.19
C ALA A 24 -16.88 -8.91 -15.87
N GLN A 25 -16.49 -10.18 -15.87
CA GLN A 25 -15.78 -10.84 -14.80
C GLN A 25 -14.54 -10.01 -14.51
N ALA A 26 -14.59 -9.21 -13.45
CA ALA A 26 -13.41 -8.59 -12.88
C ALA A 26 -12.42 -9.73 -12.65
N GLY A 27 -11.30 -9.69 -13.39
CA GLY A 27 -10.21 -10.62 -13.16
C GLY A 27 -9.80 -10.59 -11.68
N PRO A 28 -9.24 -11.69 -11.15
CA PRO A 28 -8.79 -11.70 -9.77
C PRO A 28 -7.88 -10.49 -9.54
N PRO A 29 -8.08 -9.71 -8.46
CA PRO A 29 -7.22 -8.58 -8.16
C PRO A 29 -5.77 -9.08 -8.13
N ASN A 30 -4.92 -8.45 -8.96
CA ASN A 30 -3.49 -8.70 -8.98
C ASN A 30 -2.97 -8.74 -7.53
N GLY A 31 -2.34 -9.85 -7.15
CA GLY A 31 -1.86 -10.12 -5.79
C GLY A 31 -0.67 -9.27 -5.37
N GLY A 32 -0.84 -7.94 -5.33
CA GLY A 32 0.15 -7.00 -4.77
C GLY A 32 0.17 -6.95 -3.24
N GLY A 33 -0.87 -7.46 -2.58
CA GLY A 33 -1.05 -7.26 -1.13
C GLY A 33 -0.21 -8.16 -0.22
N HIS A 34 0.65 -9.05 -0.75
CA HIS A 34 1.49 -9.93 0.09
C HIS A 34 2.94 -9.46 0.20
N HIS A 35 3.49 -8.79 -0.82
CA HIS A 35 4.88 -8.30 -0.77
C HIS A 35 5.04 -7.08 0.15
N GLU A 36 4.00 -6.25 0.27
CA GLU A 36 4.01 -5.04 1.11
C GLU A 36 4.06 -5.38 2.62
N PHE A 37 3.63 -6.57 3.06
CA PHE A 37 3.71 -6.94 4.48
C PHE A 37 5.09 -7.42 4.92
N PHE A 38 5.92 -7.93 4.00
CA PHE A 38 7.26 -8.44 4.33
C PHE A 38 8.33 -7.34 4.30
N HIS A 39 8.12 -6.28 3.53
CA HIS A 39 9.02 -5.12 3.45
C HIS A 39 8.35 -3.81 3.87
N GLY A 40 7.15 -3.90 4.44
CA GLY A 40 6.41 -2.76 4.93
C GLY A 40 6.96 -2.24 6.24
N PRO A 41 6.53 -1.05 6.65
CA PRO A 41 7.05 -0.34 7.82
C PRO A 41 6.79 -1.02 9.17
N MET A 42 6.05 -2.13 9.17
CA MET A 42 5.56 -2.80 10.38
C MET A 42 6.04 -4.26 10.44
N PRO A 43 7.36 -4.51 10.52
CA PRO A 43 7.91 -5.86 10.54
C PRO A 43 7.51 -6.64 11.80
N MET A 44 6.93 -5.97 12.80
CA MET A 44 6.48 -6.54 14.08
C MET A 44 5.26 -7.45 14.00
N LEU A 45 4.53 -7.45 12.87
CA LEU A 45 3.36 -8.32 12.67
C LEU A 45 3.71 -9.67 12.02
N ILE A 46 4.94 -9.82 11.51
CA ILE A 46 5.37 -11.01 10.80
C ILE A 46 5.46 -12.19 11.77
N GLY A 47 4.81 -13.30 11.41
CA GLY A 47 4.83 -14.53 12.20
C GLY A 47 3.98 -14.50 13.48
N VAL A 48 3.26 -13.42 13.76
CA VAL A 48 2.45 -13.27 14.98
C VAL A 48 1.01 -13.77 14.77
N ASP A 49 0.52 -14.58 15.69
CA ASP A 49 -0.88 -15.02 15.69
C ASP A 49 -1.76 -14.00 16.42
N LEU A 50 -2.49 -13.19 15.66
CA LEU A 50 -3.36 -12.14 16.19
C LEU A 50 -4.76 -12.67 16.53
N THR A 51 -5.29 -12.25 17.68
CA THR A 51 -6.70 -12.50 18.02
C THR A 51 -7.64 -11.70 17.12
N LYS A 52 -8.93 -12.08 17.08
CA LYS A 52 -9.95 -11.32 16.32
C LYS A 52 -10.05 -9.86 16.78
N GLN A 53 -9.92 -9.62 18.08
CA GLN A 53 -9.98 -8.27 18.66
C GLN A 53 -8.77 -7.43 18.23
N GLN A 54 -7.56 -7.99 18.33
CA GLN A 54 -6.34 -7.31 17.88
C GLN A 54 -6.39 -6.99 16.38
N LYS A 55 -6.85 -7.94 15.55
CA LYS A 55 -7.05 -7.70 14.10
C LYS A 55 -8.00 -6.54 13.83
N LYS A 56 -9.08 -6.41 14.61
CA LYS A 56 -10.01 -5.29 14.48
C LYS A 56 -9.35 -3.96 14.85
N GLN A 57 -8.57 -3.92 15.93
CA GLN A 57 -7.86 -2.71 16.35
C GLN A 57 -6.82 -2.27 15.31
N LEU A 58 -6.05 -3.22 14.78
CA LEU A 58 -5.10 -2.97 13.69
C LEU A 58 -5.77 -2.47 12.42
N HIS A 59 -6.95 -3.02 12.08
CA HIS A 59 -7.69 -2.57 10.92
C HIS A 59 -8.08 -1.09 11.02
N GLU A 60 -8.53 -0.62 12.18
CA GLU A 60 -8.88 0.79 12.35
C GLU A 60 -7.65 1.69 12.20
N ILE A 61 -6.53 1.34 12.83
CA ILE A 61 -5.25 2.08 12.69
C ILE A 61 -4.88 2.24 11.20
N PHE A 62 -4.80 1.13 10.46
CA PHE A 62 -4.40 1.17 9.05
C PHE A 62 -5.48 1.70 8.10
N LYS A 63 -6.74 1.76 8.52
CA LYS A 63 -7.80 2.37 7.72
C LYS A 63 -7.66 3.90 7.76
N ASP A 64 -7.40 4.45 8.93
CA ASP A 64 -7.26 5.90 9.11
C ASP A 64 -5.99 6.39 8.40
N HIS A 65 -4.85 5.72 8.61
CA HIS A 65 -3.58 6.03 7.94
C HIS A 65 -3.69 5.95 6.40
N ARG A 66 -4.42 4.98 5.83
CA ARG A 66 -4.61 4.89 4.36
C ARG A 66 -5.28 6.12 3.74
N GLY A 67 -6.12 6.84 4.48
CA GLY A 67 -6.71 8.08 4.00
C GLY A 67 -5.67 9.19 3.83
N GLU A 68 -4.82 9.34 4.83
CA GLU A 68 -3.74 10.33 4.91
C GLU A 68 -2.65 10.04 3.88
N MET A 69 -2.20 8.77 3.79
CA MET A 69 -1.24 8.31 2.79
C MET A 69 -1.68 8.66 1.37
N ARG A 70 -2.96 8.52 1.04
CA ARG A 70 -3.45 8.84 -0.31
C ARG A 70 -3.30 10.32 -0.63
N ALA A 71 -3.53 11.20 0.34
CA ALA A 71 -3.36 12.63 0.16
C ALA A 71 -1.87 12.99 0.01
N GLN A 72 -1.02 12.45 0.89
CA GLN A 72 0.43 12.64 0.86
C GLN A 72 1.02 12.15 -0.46
N TRP A 73 0.63 10.98 -0.95
CA TRP A 73 1.13 10.43 -2.22
C TRP A 73 0.80 11.31 -3.43
N GLN A 74 -0.38 11.95 -3.43
CA GLN A 74 -0.74 12.89 -4.49
C GLN A 74 0.10 14.18 -4.42
N GLN A 75 0.40 14.65 -3.21
CA GLN A 75 1.26 15.81 -2.99
C GLN A 75 2.70 15.52 -3.43
N GLU A 76 3.27 14.36 -3.05
CA GLU A 76 4.60 13.96 -3.47
C GLU A 76 4.69 13.84 -4.99
N ARG A 77 3.70 13.19 -5.62
CA ARG A 77 3.64 13.05 -7.08
C ARG A 77 3.62 14.39 -7.80
N GLU A 78 2.97 15.39 -7.22
CA GLU A 78 2.94 16.74 -7.79
C GLU A 78 4.29 17.46 -7.63
N ILE A 79 4.96 17.30 -6.49
CA ILE A 79 6.33 17.81 -6.29
C ILE A 79 7.29 17.16 -7.30
N ASP A 80 7.22 15.84 -7.48
CA ASP A 80 8.07 15.10 -8.43
C ASP A 80 7.85 15.55 -9.88
N ARG A 81 6.60 15.87 -10.25
CA ARG A 81 6.30 16.46 -11.56
C ARG A 81 6.92 17.84 -11.71
N GLN A 82 6.87 18.69 -10.67
CA GLN A 82 7.47 20.02 -10.71
C GLN A 82 9.00 19.96 -10.79
N ILE A 83 9.63 19.03 -10.05
CA ILE A 83 11.06 18.75 -10.15
C ILE A 83 11.40 18.33 -11.57
N SER A 84 10.67 17.34 -12.12
CA SER A 84 10.89 16.86 -13.48
C SER A 84 10.75 17.97 -14.52
N ALA A 85 9.71 18.80 -14.42
CA ALA A 85 9.49 19.92 -15.33
C ALA A 85 10.62 20.96 -15.26
N LEU A 86 11.17 21.22 -14.08
CA LEU A 86 12.28 22.15 -13.91
C LEU A 86 13.60 21.59 -14.47
N LEU A 87 13.85 20.30 -14.29
CA LEU A 87 15.06 19.64 -14.81
C LEU A 87 15.02 19.47 -16.34
N LEU A 88 13.82 19.38 -16.91
CA LEU A 88 13.59 19.27 -18.35
C LEU A 88 13.34 20.63 -19.03
N SER A 89 13.37 21.74 -18.30
CA SER A 89 13.14 23.06 -18.88
C SER A 89 14.32 23.48 -19.76
N ASP A 90 14.02 24.16 -20.87
CA ASP A 90 15.05 24.79 -21.68
C ASP A 90 15.74 25.92 -20.89
N GLY A 91 17.08 25.97 -20.96
CA GLY A 91 17.87 27.03 -20.33
C GLY A 91 18.44 26.67 -18.96
N ALA A 92 18.79 27.70 -18.18
CA ALA A 92 19.45 27.51 -16.89
C ALA A 92 18.45 27.04 -15.82
N ILE A 93 18.83 26.00 -15.09
CA ILE A 93 18.03 25.47 -13.97
C ILE A 93 18.02 26.47 -12.80
N ASP A 94 16.82 26.80 -12.34
CA ASP A 94 16.63 27.54 -11.09
C ASP A 94 16.91 26.65 -9.88
N LYS A 95 18.16 26.68 -9.41
CA LYS A 95 18.60 25.89 -8.25
C LYS A 95 17.86 26.24 -6.96
N ALA A 96 17.42 27.49 -6.79
CA ALA A 96 16.71 27.90 -5.57
C ALA A 96 15.30 27.28 -5.55
N LYS A 97 14.61 27.28 -6.68
CA LYS A 97 13.32 26.60 -6.83
C LYS A 97 13.45 25.09 -6.67
N LEU A 98 14.49 24.48 -7.26
CA LEU A 98 14.76 23.04 -7.11
C LEU A 98 14.97 22.67 -5.63
N ALA A 99 15.79 23.42 -4.92
CA ALA A 99 16.05 23.19 -3.50
C ALA A 99 14.77 23.35 -2.65
N ALA A 100 13.91 24.31 -2.98
CA ALA A 100 12.63 24.47 -2.30
C ALA A 100 11.67 23.29 -2.51
N LEU A 101 11.66 22.68 -3.70
CA LEU A 101 10.86 21.49 -3.99
C LEU A 101 11.37 20.26 -3.21
N PHE A 102 12.68 20.05 -3.16
CA PHE A 102 13.26 18.99 -2.32
C PHE A 102 12.93 19.20 -0.85
N LYS A 103 13.04 20.43 -0.33
CA LYS A 103 12.66 20.73 1.06
C LYS A 103 11.18 20.40 1.35
N GLN A 104 10.28 20.66 0.40
CA GLN A 104 8.86 20.28 0.55
C GLN A 104 8.68 18.77 0.59
N LYS A 105 9.45 18.04 -0.22
CA LYS A 105 9.46 16.58 -0.22
C LYS A 105 9.98 16.02 1.10
N ASP A 106 11.09 16.55 1.60
CA ASP A 106 11.67 16.16 2.89
C ASP A 106 10.67 16.38 4.04
N MET A 107 9.98 17.53 4.06
CA MET A 107 8.94 17.80 5.07
C MET A 107 7.76 16.83 4.99
N LEU A 108 7.40 16.38 3.78
CA LEU A 108 6.34 15.41 3.59
C LEU A 108 6.75 14.02 4.10
N HIS A 109 7.98 13.61 3.82
CA HIS A 109 8.56 12.36 4.33
C HIS A 109 8.70 12.39 5.85
N GLU A 110 9.16 13.50 6.42
CA GLU A 110 9.25 13.65 7.88
C GLU A 110 7.87 13.51 8.55
N HIS A 111 6.81 14.03 7.94
CA HIS A 111 5.45 13.85 8.46
C HIS A 111 5.01 12.38 8.39
N ASP A 112 5.24 11.70 7.26
CA ASP A 112 4.89 10.28 7.09
C ASP A 112 5.66 9.40 8.09
N ASP A 113 6.94 9.68 8.32
CA ASP A 113 7.75 9.00 9.33
C ASP A 113 7.18 9.16 10.74
N GLN A 114 6.68 10.35 11.10
CA GLN A 114 6.03 10.56 12.41
C GLN A 114 4.72 9.76 12.53
N ASP A 115 3.87 9.79 11.51
CA ASP A 115 2.61 9.02 11.50
C ASP A 115 2.90 7.52 11.65
N MET A 116 3.93 7.04 10.96
CA MET A 116 4.40 5.66 11.02
C MET A 116 4.97 5.27 12.39
N ILE A 117 5.73 6.16 13.04
CA ILE A 117 6.22 5.96 14.42
C ILE A 117 5.03 5.83 15.39
N ASP A 118 4.06 6.72 15.29
CA ASP A 118 2.88 6.69 16.16
C ASP A 118 2.07 5.40 15.97
N ASP A 119 1.93 4.94 14.73
CA ASP A 119 1.28 3.66 14.43
C ASP A 119 2.09 2.47 14.93
N ALA A 120 3.42 2.48 14.79
CA ALA A 120 4.32 1.46 15.36
C ALA A 120 4.13 1.31 16.88
N VAL A 121 4.01 2.43 17.60
CA VAL A 121 3.74 2.44 19.05
C VAL A 121 2.35 1.85 19.35
N LYS A 122 1.30 2.27 18.64
CA LYS A 122 -0.05 1.71 18.83
C LYS A 122 -0.08 0.19 18.58
N VAL A 123 0.62 -0.28 17.55
CA VAL A 123 0.72 -1.71 17.25
C VAL A 123 1.51 -2.45 18.33
N HIS A 124 2.60 -1.88 18.83
CA HIS A 124 3.35 -2.46 19.95
C HIS A 124 2.44 -2.74 21.15
N ASP A 125 1.56 -1.80 21.48
CA ASP A 125 0.67 -1.85 22.64
C ASP A 125 -0.51 -2.82 22.47
N ILE A 126 -0.91 -3.11 21.22
CA ILE A 126 -1.93 -4.13 20.91
C ILE A 126 -1.37 -5.55 21.13
N LEU A 127 -0.07 -5.76 20.89
CA LEU A 127 0.55 -7.07 20.99
C LEU A 127 0.82 -7.46 22.45
N THR A 128 0.73 -8.76 22.76
CA THR A 128 1.19 -9.28 24.06
C THR A 128 2.72 -9.39 24.10
N PRO A 129 3.34 -9.48 25.28
CA PRO A 129 4.77 -9.73 25.40
C PRO A 129 5.24 -10.98 24.64
N GLU A 130 4.45 -12.06 24.66
CA GLU A 130 4.75 -13.32 23.97
C GLU A 130 4.68 -13.15 22.46
N GLN A 131 3.68 -12.42 21.95
CA GLN A 131 3.56 -12.10 20.54
C GLN A 131 4.74 -11.25 20.05
N ARG A 132 5.17 -10.25 20.83
CA ARG A 132 6.37 -9.45 20.50
C ARG A 132 7.65 -10.29 20.53
N ALA A 133 7.76 -11.25 21.45
CA ALA A 133 8.88 -12.18 21.46
C ALA A 133 8.91 -13.07 20.20
N LYS A 134 7.74 -13.55 19.76
CA LYS A 134 7.60 -14.31 18.51
C LYS A 134 7.96 -13.48 17.28
N ALA A 135 7.57 -12.21 17.25
CA ALA A 135 7.93 -11.27 16.18
C ALA A 135 9.45 -11.11 16.08
N ARG A 136 10.14 -10.81 17.20
CA ARG A 136 11.61 -10.70 17.24
C ARG A 136 12.30 -11.97 16.74
N ALA A 137 11.91 -13.13 17.25
CA ALA A 137 12.48 -14.41 16.82
C ALA A 137 12.22 -14.72 15.33
N THR A 138 11.16 -14.15 14.75
CA THR A 138 10.87 -14.28 13.31
C THR A 138 11.74 -13.33 12.50
N GLN A 139 11.92 -12.09 12.96
CA GLN A 139 12.80 -11.11 12.32
C GLN A 139 14.26 -11.59 12.27
N GLU A 140 14.81 -12.06 13.38
CA GLU A 140 16.17 -12.61 13.45
C GLU A 140 16.39 -13.74 12.42
N LYS A 141 15.38 -14.58 12.20
CA LYS A 141 15.44 -15.65 11.20
C LYS A 141 15.38 -15.13 9.77
N LEU A 142 14.56 -14.10 9.52
CA LEU A 142 14.45 -13.49 8.20
C LEU A 142 15.73 -12.73 7.83
N GLU A 143 16.34 -12.04 8.78
CA GLU A 143 17.63 -11.37 8.61
C GLU A 143 18.73 -12.38 8.28
N SER A 144 18.84 -13.46 9.07
CA SER A 144 19.78 -14.54 8.79
C SER A 144 19.54 -15.21 7.44
N LEU A 145 18.28 -15.35 7.00
CA LEU A 145 17.95 -15.88 5.68
C LEU A 145 18.39 -14.91 4.57
N HIS A 146 18.19 -13.61 4.78
CA HIS A 146 18.59 -12.58 3.82
C HIS A 146 20.10 -12.58 3.60
N GLU A 147 20.89 -12.64 4.68
CA GLU A 147 22.35 -12.75 4.61
C GLU A 147 22.80 -13.99 3.84
N GLN A 148 22.16 -15.14 4.07
CA GLN A 148 22.47 -16.38 3.34
C GLN A 148 22.15 -16.27 1.85
N ILE A 149 21.04 -15.63 1.49
CA ILE A 149 20.68 -15.39 0.08
C ILE A 149 21.69 -14.44 -0.55
N GLU A 150 22.08 -13.36 0.14
CA GLU A 150 23.08 -12.41 -0.36
C GLU A 150 24.43 -13.10 -0.63
N GLU A 151 24.91 -13.92 0.30
CA GLU A 151 26.15 -14.69 0.15
C GLU A 151 26.10 -15.64 -1.07
N LEU A 152 24.97 -16.30 -1.30
CA LEU A 152 24.78 -17.22 -2.43
C LEU A 152 24.64 -16.50 -3.78
N VAL A 153 24.09 -15.28 -3.79
CA VAL A 153 23.84 -14.49 -5.01
C VAL A 153 25.02 -13.56 -5.33
N LYS A 154 25.93 -13.34 -4.36
CA LYS A 154 27.13 -12.54 -4.56
C LYS A 154 27.94 -13.10 -5.75
N PRO A 155 28.21 -12.29 -6.79
CA PRO A 155 29.03 -12.75 -7.90
C PRO A 155 30.42 -13.15 -7.36
N PRO A 156 31.04 -14.23 -7.87
CA PRO A 156 32.40 -14.59 -7.48
C PRO A 156 33.30 -13.39 -7.78
N HIS A 157 34.14 -13.00 -6.82
CA HIS A 157 35.20 -12.02 -7.05
C HIS A 157 36.11 -12.56 -8.16
N GLY A 158 35.83 -12.12 -9.39
CA GLY A 158 36.54 -12.48 -10.59
C GLY A 158 36.98 -11.20 -11.29
N ASP A 159 38.22 -10.83 -11.02
CA ASP A 159 39.09 -10.05 -11.91
C ASP A 159 38.82 -8.55 -12.05
N GLU A 160 39.00 -7.80 -10.96
CA GLU A 160 39.45 -6.40 -11.07
C GLU A 160 40.94 -6.33 -10.71
N GLY A 161 41.82 -6.42 -11.72
CA GLY A 161 43.21 -6.04 -11.53
C GLY A 161 44.27 -6.57 -12.48
N GLU A 162 44.07 -6.56 -13.80
CA GLU A 162 45.21 -6.32 -14.71
C GLU A 162 45.09 -4.91 -15.31
N PRO A 163 46.06 -4.00 -15.04
CA PRO A 163 46.14 -2.76 -15.78
C PRO A 163 46.57 -3.10 -17.21
N THR A 164 45.67 -2.91 -18.17
CA THR A 164 46.01 -2.98 -19.59
C THR A 164 47.12 -1.97 -19.92
N PRO A 165 48.19 -2.36 -20.64
CA PRO A 165 49.36 -1.54 -20.93
C PRO A 165 49.07 -0.36 -21.89
#